data_AF-A0A833EGM5-F1
#
_entry.id   AF-A0A833EGM5-F1
#
_cell.length_a   1.000
_cell.length_b   1.000
_cell.length_c   1.000
_cell.angle_alpha   90.00
_cell.angle_beta   90.00
_cell.angle_gamma   90.00
#
_symmetry.space_group_name_H-M   'P 1'
#
loop_
_entity.id
_entity.type
_entity.pdbx_description
1 polymer ?
#
loop_
_entity_poly.entity_id
_entity_poly.type
_entity_poly.pdbx_seq_one_letter_code
_entity_poly.pdbx_strand_id
1 'polypeptide(L)'
;MQEDKISLDNKVEDFEAAIRAYRGLLERLRNELVKEVERAPANAKEAVATLKVIRLKKPDEIWVVLGHHNDYIVIPFAYCSCPHFTIHVVGMGWHKPCYHLVAVELARRS
;
A
#
# COMPACT_ATOMS: atom_id res chain seq x y z
N MET A 1 18.44 26.25 19.84
CA MET A 1 18.98 24.92 20.27
C MET A 1 18.05 24.15 21.22
N GLN A 2 17.43 24.77 22.24
CA GLN A 2 16.36 24.11 23.02
C GLN A 2 15.03 23.99 22.25
N GLU A 3 14.69 25.00 21.45
CA GLU A 3 13.44 25.03 20.65
C GLU A 3 13.40 23.94 19.55
N ASP A 4 14.53 23.66 18.90
CA ASP A 4 14.60 22.65 17.84
C ASP A 4 14.43 21.23 18.37
N LYS A 5 14.92 20.95 19.58
CA LYS A 5 14.82 19.63 20.21
C LYS A 5 13.37 19.32 20.61
N ILE A 6 12.67 20.30 21.19
CA ILE A 6 11.24 20.20 21.54
C ILE A 6 10.39 19.95 20.28
N SER A 7 10.72 20.59 19.15
CA SER A 7 10.03 20.42 17.87
C SER A 7 10.21 19.01 17.26
N LEU A 8 11.38 18.40 17.42
CA LEU A 8 11.67 17.04 16.97
C LEU A 8 11.01 15.98 17.88
N ASP A 9 11.08 16.18 19.19
CA ASP A 9 10.50 15.26 20.17
C ASP A 9 8.96 15.19 20.01
N ASN A 10 8.29 16.33 19.78
CA ASN A 10 6.85 16.37 19.50
C ASN A 10 6.45 15.60 18.23
N LYS A 11 7.26 15.65 17.16
CA LYS A 11 6.98 14.91 15.90
C LYS A 11 7.15 13.40 16.07
N VAL A 12 8.07 12.97 16.92
CA VAL A 12 8.26 11.55 17.24
C VAL A 12 7.06 11.04 18.03
N GLU A 13 6.58 11.79 19.02
CA GLU A 13 5.40 11.43 19.80
C GLU A 13 4.13 11.33 18.94
N ASP A 14 3.93 12.28 18.03
CA ASP A 14 2.82 12.25 17.06
C ASP A 14 2.90 11.05 16.12
N PHE A 15 4.11 10.71 15.67
CA PHE A 15 4.34 9.54 14.82
C PHE A 15 4.08 8.23 15.56
N GLU A 16 4.54 8.11 16.80
CA GLU A 16 4.25 6.95 17.63
C GLU A 16 2.76 6.82 17.95
N ALA A 17 2.07 7.94 18.21
CA ALA A 17 0.63 7.96 18.41
C ALA A 17 -0.09 7.50 17.14
N ALA A 18 0.33 7.96 15.96
CA ALA A 18 -0.18 7.51 14.68
C ALA A 18 0.06 6.01 14.45
N ILE A 19 1.26 5.49 14.77
CA ILE A 19 1.57 4.06 14.69
C ILE A 19 0.68 3.26 15.63
N ARG A 20 0.50 3.70 16.88
CA ARG A 20 -0.37 3.02 17.85
C ARG A 20 -1.83 3.00 17.37
N ALA A 21 -2.32 4.13 16.88
CA ALA A 21 -3.67 4.24 16.31
C ALA A 21 -3.83 3.33 15.08
N TYR A 22 -2.84 3.30 14.19
CA TYR A 22 -2.84 2.45 13.01
C TYR A 22 -2.81 0.97 13.38
N ARG A 23 -1.98 0.56 14.35
CA ARG A 23 -2.00 -0.81 14.88
C ARG A 23 -3.36 -1.19 15.45
N GLY A 24 -3.98 -0.30 16.22
CA GLY A 24 -5.33 -0.51 16.75
C GLY A 24 -6.41 -0.57 15.66
N LEU A 25 -6.27 0.18 14.57
CA LEU A 25 -7.13 0.06 13.39
C LEU A 25 -6.93 -1.29 12.70
N LEU A 26 -5.69 -1.70 12.48
CA LEU A 26 -5.36 -2.98 11.84
C LEU A 26 -5.86 -4.16 12.66
N GLU A 27 -5.81 -4.10 13.99
CA GLU A 27 -6.35 -5.14 14.84
C GLU A 27 -7.88 -5.26 14.71
N ARG A 28 -8.57 -4.11 14.70
CA ARG A 28 -10.02 -4.09 14.45
C ARG A 28 -10.36 -4.65 13.08
N LEU A 29 -9.64 -4.22 12.04
CA LEU A 29 -9.81 -4.74 10.69
C LEU A 29 -9.56 -6.25 10.64
N ARG A 30 -8.53 -6.75 11.31
CA ARG A 30 -8.25 -8.19 11.40
C ARG A 30 -9.42 -8.93 12.05
N ASN A 31 -9.93 -8.43 13.16
CA ASN A 31 -11.05 -9.06 13.88
C ASN A 31 -12.32 -9.09 13.02
N GLU A 32 -12.64 -7.99 12.34
CA GLU A 32 -13.76 -7.98 11.40
C GLU A 32 -13.53 -8.91 10.20
N LEU A 33 -12.30 -8.97 9.67
CA LEU A 33 -11.95 -9.89 8.59
C LEU A 33 -12.12 -11.35 9.02
N VAL A 34 -11.72 -11.73 10.23
CA VAL A 34 -11.92 -13.08 10.76
C VAL A 34 -13.41 -13.44 10.78
N LYS A 35 -14.26 -12.55 11.31
CA LYS A 35 -15.72 -12.75 11.32
C LYS A 35 -16.28 -12.90 9.90
N GLU A 36 -15.82 -12.07 8.97
CA GLU A 36 -16.26 -12.12 7.57
C GLU A 36 -15.77 -13.38 6.85
N VAL A 37 -14.56 -13.86 7.13
CA VAL A 37 -14.05 -15.13 6.63
C VAL A 37 -14.88 -16.30 7.17
N GLU A 38 -15.23 -16.29 8.45
CA GLU A 38 -16.11 -17.29 9.07
C GLU A 38 -17.53 -17.26 8.47
N ARG A 39 -18.09 -16.05 8.30
CA ARG A 39 -19.38 -15.83 7.62
C ARG A 39 -19.34 -16.35 6.18
N ALA A 40 -18.17 -16.28 5.55
CA ALA A 40 -17.86 -16.76 4.23
C ALA A 40 -18.92 -16.29 3.20
N PRO A 41 -19.00 -14.97 2.95
CA PRO A 41 -20.06 -14.39 2.15
C PRO A 41 -20.04 -14.93 0.72
N ALA A 42 -21.22 -14.99 0.11
CA ALA A 42 -21.41 -15.65 -1.18
C ALA A 42 -20.50 -15.08 -2.28
N ASN A 43 -20.29 -13.76 -2.31
CA ASN A 43 -19.38 -13.10 -3.25
C ASN A 43 -17.91 -13.49 -3.06
N ALA A 44 -17.43 -13.64 -1.81
CA ALA A 44 -16.08 -14.09 -1.53
C ALA A 44 -15.89 -15.56 -1.92
N LYS A 45 -16.88 -16.42 -1.61
CA LYS A 45 -16.89 -17.82 -2.06
C LYS A 45 -16.90 -17.94 -3.57
N GLU A 46 -17.72 -17.13 -4.25
CA GLU A 46 -17.78 -17.09 -5.70
C GLU A 46 -16.44 -16.63 -6.28
N ALA A 47 -15.80 -15.60 -5.72
CA ALA A 47 -14.50 -15.13 -6.17
C ALA A 47 -13.43 -16.24 -6.08
N VAL A 48 -13.45 -17.04 -5.01
CA VAL A 48 -12.57 -18.21 -4.86
C VAL A 48 -12.94 -19.29 -5.89
N ALA A 49 -14.21 -19.64 -6.01
CA ALA A 49 -14.69 -20.69 -6.91
C ALA A 49 -14.45 -20.37 -8.40
N THR A 50 -14.46 -19.09 -8.76
CA THR A 50 -14.24 -18.59 -10.12
C THR A 50 -12.80 -18.19 -10.41
N LEU A 51 -11.84 -18.57 -9.54
CA LEU A 51 -10.40 -18.27 -9.68
C LEU A 51 -10.08 -16.77 -9.81
N LYS A 52 -10.95 -15.89 -9.29
CA LYS A 52 -10.72 -14.43 -9.23
C LYS A 52 -9.74 -14.04 -8.13
N VAL A 53 -9.28 -15.01 -7.31
CA VAL A 53 -8.27 -14.81 -6.26
C VAL A 53 -6.99 -15.52 -6.66
N ILE A 54 -5.98 -14.75 -7.05
CA ILE A 54 -4.68 -15.27 -7.49
C ILE A 54 -3.64 -14.99 -6.41
N ARG A 55 -3.08 -16.03 -5.82
CA ARG A 55 -1.91 -15.90 -4.94
C ARG A 55 -0.66 -15.78 -5.79
N LEU A 56 -0.14 -14.57 -5.93
CA LEU A 56 1.20 -14.35 -6.44
C LEU A 56 2.20 -14.80 -5.38
N LYS A 57 2.78 -16.00 -5.52
CA LYS A 57 3.78 -16.52 -4.57
C LYS A 57 5.06 -15.67 -4.53
N LYS A 58 5.29 -14.88 -5.58
CA LYS A 58 6.47 -14.04 -5.83
C LYS A 58 6.10 -12.87 -6.76
N PRO A 59 5.80 -11.65 -6.28
CA PRO A 59 6.54 -10.53 -6.82
C PRO A 59 7.94 -10.68 -6.23
N ASP A 60 8.88 -11.22 -6.98
CA ASP A 60 10.29 -11.33 -6.52
C ASP A 60 10.88 -9.93 -6.21
N GLU A 61 10.17 -8.86 -6.56
CA GLU A 61 10.45 -7.47 -6.21
C GLU A 61 9.18 -6.72 -5.78
N ILE A 62 9.20 -6.21 -4.54
CA ILE A 62 8.36 -5.11 -4.10
C ILE A 62 9.27 -3.97 -3.68
N TRP A 63 9.03 -2.79 -4.23
CA TRP A 63 9.77 -1.57 -3.92
C TRP A 63 8.88 -0.61 -3.13
N VAL A 64 9.52 0.21 -2.31
CA VAL A 64 8.89 1.37 -1.69
C VAL A 64 9.57 2.61 -2.25
N VAL A 65 8.79 3.49 -2.89
CA VAL A 65 9.25 4.80 -3.32
C VAL A 65 8.81 5.82 -2.29
N LEU A 66 9.79 6.43 -1.62
CA LEU A 66 9.55 7.48 -0.64
C LEU A 66 9.13 8.76 -1.37
N GLY A 67 7.90 9.20 -1.14
CA GLY A 67 7.36 10.42 -1.74
C GLY A 67 7.38 11.59 -0.75
N HIS A 68 7.17 12.80 -1.26
CA HIS A 68 7.13 14.00 -0.42
C HIS A 68 5.97 14.02 0.59
N HIS A 69 4.83 13.40 0.21
CA HIS A 69 3.61 13.40 1.03
C HIS A 69 3.19 12.02 1.51
N ASN A 70 3.54 10.96 0.77
CA ASN A 70 3.22 9.57 1.09
C ASN A 70 4.28 8.66 0.45
N ASP A 71 4.43 7.47 1.02
CA ASP A 71 5.23 6.39 0.45
C ASP A 71 4.38 5.49 -0.43
N TYR A 72 4.98 4.96 -1.49
CA TYR A 72 4.25 4.17 -2.49
C TYR A 72 4.85 2.79 -2.67
N ILE A 73 3.98 1.77 -2.63
CA ILE A 73 4.33 0.40 -2.95
C ILE A 73 4.32 0.25 -4.48
N VAL A 74 5.40 -0.31 -5.01
CA VAL A 74 5.58 -0.51 -6.45
C VAL A 74 5.95 -1.96 -6.74
N ILE A 75 5.27 -2.55 -7.71
CA ILE A 75 5.63 -3.84 -8.32
C ILE A 75 6.11 -3.52 -9.74
N PRO A 76 7.36 -3.87 -10.11
CA PRO A 76 7.92 -3.52 -11.41
C PRO A 76 7.02 -3.93 -12.57
N PHE A 77 6.91 -3.05 -13.57
CA PHE A 77 6.07 -3.19 -14.77
C PHE A 77 4.57 -3.43 -14.55
N ALA A 78 4.08 -3.52 -13.31
CA ALA A 78 2.73 -4.01 -13.03
C ALA A 78 1.86 -3.05 -12.22
N TYR A 79 2.41 -2.43 -11.17
CA TYR A 79 1.58 -1.72 -10.20
C TYR A 79 2.31 -0.61 -9.45
N CYS A 80 1.60 0.48 -9.16
CA CYS A 80 1.99 1.46 -8.16
C CYS A 80 0.77 1.88 -7.34
N SER A 81 0.93 2.06 -6.03
CA SER A 81 -0.16 2.50 -5.13
C SER A 81 -0.47 4.00 -5.19
N CYS A 82 0.19 4.77 -6.07
CA CYS A 82 -0.05 6.20 -6.16
C CYS A 82 -1.41 6.53 -6.82
N PRO A 83 -2.04 7.66 -6.45
CA PRO A 83 -3.33 8.06 -7.04
C PRO A 83 -3.31 8.17 -8.56
N HIS A 84 -2.19 8.61 -9.14
CA HIS A 84 -2.05 8.69 -10.60
C HIS A 84 -2.24 7.31 -11.27
N PHE A 85 -1.64 6.26 -10.71
CA PHE A 85 -1.79 4.90 -11.25
C PHE A 85 -3.24 4.42 -11.08
N THR A 86 -3.83 4.59 -9.90
CA THR A 86 -5.22 4.19 -9.64
C THR A 86 -6.22 4.88 -10.55
N ILE A 87 -6.11 6.20 -10.70
CA ILE A 87 -7.07 6.99 -11.48
C ILE A 87 -6.87 6.75 -12.97
N HIS A 88 -5.64 6.92 -13.47
CA HIS A 88 -5.42 6.96 -14.91
C HIS A 88 -5.23 5.56 -15.51
N VAL A 89 -4.43 4.70 -14.88
CA VAL A 89 -4.14 3.37 -15.45
C VAL A 89 -5.29 2.41 -15.18
N VAL A 90 -5.70 2.27 -13.91
CA VAL A 90 -6.79 1.35 -13.54
C VAL A 90 -8.16 1.94 -13.91
N GLY A 91 -8.41 3.19 -13.54
CA GLY A 91 -9.72 3.83 -13.73
C GLY A 91 -10.03 4.23 -15.17
N MET A 92 -9.04 4.70 -15.93
CA MET A 92 -9.24 5.23 -17.29
C MET A 92 -8.59 4.39 -18.40
N GLY A 93 -7.84 3.34 -18.07
CA GLY A 93 -7.14 2.50 -19.04
C GLY A 93 -5.98 3.20 -19.77
N TRP A 94 -5.41 4.26 -19.20
CA TRP A 94 -4.32 5.00 -19.84
C TRP A 94 -2.99 4.23 -19.78
N HIS A 95 -2.24 4.28 -20.87
CA HIS A 95 -0.96 3.56 -21.01
C HIS A 95 0.28 4.34 -20.52
N LYS A 96 0.13 5.55 -19.98
CA LYS A 96 1.27 6.34 -19.48
C LYS A 96 1.62 5.94 -18.05
N PRO A 97 2.84 5.46 -17.76
CA PRO A 97 3.23 5.07 -16.41
C PRO A 97 3.39 6.31 -15.52
N CYS A 98 3.09 6.16 -14.22
CA CYS A 98 3.49 7.14 -13.22
C CYS A 98 5.03 7.16 -13.08
N TYR A 99 5.59 8.28 -12.63
CA TYR A 99 7.04 8.40 -12.48
C TYR A 99 7.62 7.38 -11.48
N HIS A 100 6.86 6.91 -10.49
CA HIS A 100 7.31 5.90 -9.53
C HIS A 100 7.65 4.57 -10.20
N LEU A 101 6.85 4.13 -11.18
CA LEU A 101 7.15 2.93 -11.97
C LEU A 101 8.41 3.11 -12.81
N VAL A 102 8.59 4.31 -13.38
CA VAL A 102 9.79 4.64 -14.15
C VAL A 102 11.03 4.66 -13.25
N ALA A 103 10.94 5.25 -12.06
CA ALA A 103 12.04 5.35 -11.11
C ALA A 103 12.52 3.97 -10.64
N VAL A 104 11.59 3.07 -10.31
CA VAL A 104 11.92 1.68 -9.94
C VAL A 104 12.60 0.96 -11.11
N GLU A 105 12.11 1.13 -12.33
CA GLU A 105 12.72 0.46 -13.49
C GLU A 105 14.11 0.99 -13.83
N LEU A 106 14.39 2.27 -13.58
CA LEU A 106 15.74 2.82 -13.68
C LEU A 106 16.67 2.22 -12.63
N ALA A 107 16.22 2.14 -11.37
CA ALA A 107 17.01 1.58 -10.26
C ALA A 107 17.33 0.09 -10.44
N ARG A 108 16.48 -0.66 -11.15
CA ARG A 108 16.71 -2.08 -11.46
C ARG A 108 17.80 -2.32 -12.51
N ARG A 109 18.12 -1.29 -13.29
CA ARG A 109 19.08 -1.37 -14.41
C ARG A 109 20.46 -0.82 -14.08
N SER A 110 20.62 -0.19 -12.92
CA SER A 110 21.90 0.29 -12.39
C SER A 110 22.60 -0.81 -11.60
#